data_AF-X1NUI4-F1
#
_entry.id   AF-X1NUI4-F1
#
_cell.length_a   1.000
_cell.length_b   1.000
_cell.length_c   1.000
_cell.angle_alpha   90.00
_cell.angle_beta   90.00
_cell.angle_gamma   90.00
#
_symmetry.space_group_name_H-M   'P 1'
#
loop_
_entity.id
_entity.type
_entity.pdbx_description
1 polymer ?
#
loop_
_entity_poly.entity_id
_entity_poly.type
_entity_poly.pdbx_seq_one_letter_code
_entity_poly.pdbx_strand_id
1 'polypeptide(L)'
;HSLMISNFRVILTSALENKRKSKLINWQEDNLTDSVYLEGERLSISPDGFFTIEDKDDLLHFFLEADRSTMEGKRFLSKMRAYWQWWLEEGHKKRFNISVFRVLTITISKKRKGNLRKITKRADDRRQGSEMFLFACQKDYNLEKPESILKPIWQSPRDDTLHHLLE
;
A
#
# COMPACT_ATOMS: atom_id res chain seq x y z
N HIS A 1 -7.91 -3.96 -12.94
CA HIS A 1 -7.38 -3.96 -11.57
C HIS A 1 -8.35 -4.65 -10.62
N SER A 2 -9.67 -4.43 -10.77
CA SER A 2 -10.76 -5.10 -10.04
C SER A 2 -10.48 -6.54 -9.59
N LEU A 3 -10.19 -7.51 -10.49
CA LEU A 3 -9.92 -8.90 -10.05
C LEU A 3 -8.73 -9.06 -9.08
N MET A 4 -7.65 -8.30 -9.25
CA MET A 4 -6.50 -8.34 -8.34
C MET A 4 -6.86 -7.77 -6.96
N ILE A 5 -7.64 -6.70 -6.94
CA ILE A 5 -8.15 -6.05 -5.72
C ILE A 5 -9.11 -6.99 -4.99
N SER A 6 -10.08 -7.58 -5.71
CA SER A 6 -11.03 -8.55 -5.16
C SER A 6 -10.32 -9.78 -4.60
N ASN A 7 -9.35 -10.35 -5.32
CA ASN A 7 -8.56 -11.48 -4.82
C ASN A 7 -7.77 -11.11 -3.56
N PHE A 8 -7.13 -9.94 -3.54
CA PHE A 8 -6.45 -9.44 -2.35
C PHE A 8 -7.40 -9.32 -1.17
N ARG A 9 -8.57 -8.68 -1.37
CA ARG A 9 -9.60 -8.51 -0.34
C ARG A 9 -10.05 -9.85 0.24
N VAL A 10 -10.44 -10.80 -0.61
CA VAL A 10 -10.93 -12.12 -0.16
C VAL A 10 -9.86 -12.84 0.65
N ILE A 11 -8.62 -12.87 0.16
CA ILE A 11 -7.51 -13.54 0.86
C ILE A 11 -7.23 -12.86 2.21
N LEU A 12 -7.20 -11.52 2.25
CA LEU A 12 -6.98 -10.76 3.48
C LEU A 12 -8.09 -11.02 4.50
N THR A 13 -9.36 -10.97 4.08
CA THR A 13 -10.49 -11.26 4.96
C THR A 13 -10.41 -12.67 5.53
N SER A 14 -10.21 -13.69 4.68
CA SER A 14 -10.06 -15.08 5.14
C SER A 14 -8.84 -15.29 6.04
N ALA A 15 -7.76 -14.53 5.84
CA ALA A 15 -6.59 -14.60 6.70
C ALA A 15 -6.88 -14.03 8.11
N LEU A 16 -7.67 -12.96 8.19
CA LEU A 16 -8.05 -12.29 9.43
C LEU A 16 -9.14 -13.03 10.19
N GLU A 17 -10.07 -13.72 9.51
CA GLU A 17 -11.08 -14.58 10.16
C GLU A 17 -10.45 -15.67 11.04
N ASN A 18 -9.25 -16.14 10.66
CA ASN A 18 -8.48 -17.11 11.43
C ASN A 18 -7.72 -16.49 12.63
N LYS A 19 -7.82 -15.18 12.86
CA LYS A 19 -7.18 -14.45 13.96
C LYS A 19 -8.22 -14.05 15.00
N ARG A 20 -7.87 -14.19 16.29
CA ARG A 20 -8.77 -13.82 17.39
C ARG A 20 -8.77 -12.33 17.72
N LYS A 21 -7.72 -11.59 17.33
CA LYS A 21 -7.47 -10.20 17.75
C LYS A 21 -7.31 -9.23 16.58
N SER A 22 -7.53 -9.69 15.35
CA SER A 22 -7.27 -8.92 14.14
C SER A 22 -8.49 -8.99 13.24
N LYS A 23 -9.05 -7.86 12.82
CA LYS A 23 -10.26 -7.84 11.97
C LYS A 23 -10.20 -6.70 10.94
N LEU A 24 -10.75 -6.95 9.76
CA LEU A 24 -10.94 -5.91 8.74
C LEU A 24 -12.18 -5.10 9.11
N ILE A 25 -12.01 -3.83 9.50
CA ILE A 25 -13.13 -2.99 9.98
C ILE A 25 -13.66 -2.01 8.93
N ASN A 26 -12.87 -1.75 7.89
CA ASN A 26 -13.24 -0.83 6.82
C ASN A 26 -12.65 -1.29 5.49
N TRP A 27 -13.41 -1.11 4.41
CA TRP A 27 -12.98 -1.33 3.03
C TRP A 27 -13.71 -0.37 2.10
N GLN A 28 -12.96 0.42 1.34
CA GLN A 28 -13.46 1.45 0.43
C GLN A 28 -12.70 1.38 -0.90
N GLU A 29 -13.39 1.57 -2.02
CA GLU A 29 -12.80 1.58 -3.38
C GLU A 29 -13.14 2.88 -4.14
N ASP A 30 -14.02 3.71 -3.58
CA ASP A 30 -14.55 4.92 -4.18
C ASP A 30 -14.33 6.16 -3.28
N ASN A 31 -14.45 7.36 -3.87
CA ASN A 31 -14.25 8.64 -3.17
C ASN A 31 -12.88 8.80 -2.47
N LEU A 32 -11.86 8.08 -2.95
CA LEU A 32 -10.53 8.06 -2.33
C LEU A 32 -9.56 9.13 -2.89
N THR A 33 -10.01 9.92 -3.86
CA THR A 33 -9.12 10.82 -4.60
C THR A 33 -8.80 12.09 -3.81
N ASP A 34 -7.56 12.55 -3.98
CA ASP A 34 -7.08 13.85 -3.50
C ASP A 34 -5.95 14.34 -4.44
N SER A 35 -5.36 15.49 -4.13
CA SER A 35 -4.20 16.00 -4.85
C SER A 35 -3.33 16.90 -4.00
N VAL A 36 -2.05 16.97 -4.36
CA VAL A 36 -1.05 17.86 -3.76
C VAL A 36 -0.35 18.68 -4.84
N TYR A 37 0.29 19.77 -4.44
CA TYR A 37 1.15 20.55 -5.31
C TYR A 37 2.61 20.32 -4.92
N LEU A 38 3.43 19.89 -5.89
CA LEU A 38 4.86 19.69 -5.71
C LEU A 38 5.59 20.41 -6.83
N GLU A 39 6.50 21.34 -6.50
CA GLU A 39 7.27 22.12 -7.48
C GLU A 39 6.40 22.85 -8.52
N GLY A 40 5.20 23.28 -8.12
CA GLY A 40 4.23 23.96 -9.00
C GLY A 40 3.39 23.02 -9.87
N GLU A 41 3.66 21.71 -9.85
CA GLU A 41 2.86 20.70 -10.54
C GLU A 41 1.82 20.09 -9.60
N ARG A 42 0.59 19.90 -10.12
CA ARG A 42 -0.46 19.19 -9.39
C ARG A 42 -0.30 17.68 -9.58
N LEU A 43 -0.07 16.97 -8.49
CA LEU A 43 0.01 15.51 -8.47
C LEU A 43 -1.26 14.91 -7.87
N SER A 44 -1.84 13.93 -8.55
CA SER A 44 -3.05 13.24 -8.08
C SER A 44 -2.72 12.06 -7.18
N ILE A 45 -3.61 11.85 -6.21
CA ILE A 45 -3.64 10.69 -5.32
C ILE A 45 -4.94 9.98 -5.61
N SER A 46 -4.84 8.75 -6.07
CA SER A 46 -5.99 7.94 -6.49
C SER A 46 -5.65 6.48 -6.23
N PRO A 47 -5.70 6.02 -4.97
CA PRO A 47 -5.52 4.61 -4.63
C PRO A 47 -6.59 3.76 -5.30
N ASP A 48 -6.27 2.48 -5.52
CA ASP A 48 -7.23 1.46 -5.96
C ASP A 48 -8.13 0.97 -4.82
N GLY A 49 -7.75 1.23 -3.57
CA GLY A 49 -8.55 0.91 -2.40
C GLY A 49 -7.99 1.52 -1.12
N PHE A 50 -8.83 1.64 -0.10
CA PHE A 50 -8.47 2.03 1.24
C PHE A 50 -9.11 1.07 2.24
N PHE A 51 -8.35 0.61 3.21
CA PHE A 51 -8.87 -0.30 4.21
C PHE A 51 -8.20 -0.11 5.56
N THR A 52 -8.86 -0.62 6.60
CA THR A 52 -8.36 -0.54 7.97
C THR A 52 -8.48 -1.88 8.65
N ILE A 53 -7.37 -2.31 9.25
CA ILE A 53 -7.31 -3.50 10.11
C ILE A 53 -7.22 -2.99 11.54
N GLU A 54 -8.09 -3.50 12.41
CA GLU A 54 -7.90 -3.39 13.85
C GLU A 54 -7.08 -4.61 14.29
N ASP A 55 -5.92 -4.41 14.92
CA ASP A 55 -5.11 -5.46 15.54
C ASP A 55 -4.81 -5.09 17.00
N LYS A 56 -5.28 -5.90 17.96
CA LYS A 56 -5.02 -5.67 19.41
C LYS A 56 -5.29 -4.22 19.88
N ASP A 57 -6.39 -3.64 19.40
CA ASP A 57 -6.83 -2.26 19.66
C ASP A 57 -6.10 -1.15 18.87
N ASP A 58 -5.07 -1.49 18.07
CA ASP A 58 -4.43 -0.57 17.15
C ASP A 58 -5.13 -0.54 15.79
N LEU A 59 -5.26 0.66 15.21
CA LEU A 59 -5.82 0.86 13.87
C LEU A 59 -4.70 1.01 12.84
N LEU A 60 -4.61 0.02 11.95
CA LEU A 60 -3.66 -0.01 10.85
C LEU A 60 -4.37 0.40 9.55
N HIS A 61 -4.00 1.56 9.02
CA HIS A 61 -4.61 2.13 7.82
C HIS A 61 -3.74 1.89 6.57
N PHE A 62 -4.37 1.45 5.49
CA PHE A 62 -3.68 1.09 4.26
C PHE A 62 -4.36 1.66 3.03
N PHE A 63 -3.57 2.26 2.15
CA PHE A 63 -3.93 2.51 0.76
C PHE A 63 -3.40 1.40 -0.13
N LEU A 64 -4.18 0.96 -1.11
CA LEU A 64 -3.87 -0.15 -1.99
C LEU A 64 -3.58 0.36 -3.41
N GLU A 65 -2.53 -0.19 -4.00
CA GLU A 65 -2.06 0.04 -5.36
C GLU A 65 -1.91 -1.32 -6.07
N ALA A 66 -2.79 -1.62 -7.01
CA ALA A 66 -2.73 -2.83 -7.81
C ALA A 66 -1.99 -2.55 -9.12
N ASP A 67 -0.70 -2.88 -9.23
CA ASP A 67 0.07 -2.69 -10.47
C ASP A 67 0.02 -3.94 -11.37
N ARG A 68 -0.74 -3.83 -12.47
CA ARG A 68 -0.78 -4.82 -13.55
C ARG A 68 0.31 -4.63 -14.61
N SER A 69 1.41 -3.93 -14.28
CA SER A 69 2.48 -3.56 -15.22
C SER A 69 2.05 -2.68 -16.40
N THR A 70 0.92 -1.98 -16.27
CA THR A 70 0.42 -1.02 -17.27
C THR A 70 0.96 0.40 -17.07
N MET A 71 1.58 0.68 -15.92
CA MET A 71 2.09 2.01 -15.58
C MET A 71 3.59 2.13 -15.83
N GLU A 72 4.02 3.22 -16.45
CA GLU A 72 5.45 3.52 -16.59
C GLU A 72 6.09 3.89 -15.26
N GLY A 73 7.39 3.60 -15.12
CA GLY A 73 8.14 3.86 -13.89
C GLY A 73 8.14 5.33 -13.46
N LYS A 74 8.17 6.28 -14.41
CA LYS A 74 8.09 7.72 -14.11
C LYS A 74 6.74 8.09 -13.49
N ARG A 75 5.63 7.64 -14.08
CA ARG A 75 4.28 7.87 -13.55
C ARG A 75 4.10 7.25 -12.17
N PHE A 76 4.63 6.05 -11.96
CA PHE A 76 4.61 5.40 -10.65
C PHE A 76 5.41 6.21 -9.61
N LEU A 77 6.60 6.71 -9.97
CA LEU A 77 7.38 7.58 -9.08
C LEU A 77 6.62 8.85 -8.70
N SER A 78 5.98 9.53 -9.67
CA SER A 78 5.16 10.71 -9.39
C SER A 78 4.02 10.39 -8.42
N LYS A 79 3.39 9.22 -8.54
CA LYS A 79 2.36 8.76 -7.60
C LYS A 79 2.91 8.57 -6.18
N MET A 80 4.07 7.93 -6.05
CA MET A 80 4.70 7.74 -4.73
C MET A 80 5.15 9.06 -4.09
N ARG A 81 5.63 10.01 -4.90
CA ARG A 81 5.92 11.38 -4.44
C ARG A 81 4.67 12.12 -3.99
N ALA A 82 3.54 11.92 -4.68
CA ALA A 82 2.26 12.48 -4.27
C ALA A 82 1.86 12.00 -2.87
N TYR A 83 1.95 10.69 -2.58
CA TYR A 83 1.71 10.15 -1.23
C TYR A 83 2.66 10.72 -0.18
N TRP A 84 3.96 10.80 -0.51
CA TRP A 84 4.97 11.36 0.41
C TRP A 84 4.64 12.81 0.76
N GLN A 85 4.40 13.64 -0.26
CA GLN A 85 4.04 15.06 -0.09
C GLN A 85 2.73 15.22 0.68
N TRP A 86 1.73 14.39 0.37
CA TRP A 86 0.43 14.43 1.06
C TRP A 86 0.51 14.06 2.52
N TRP A 87 1.41 13.14 2.87
CA TRP A 87 1.70 12.85 4.26
C TRP A 87 2.39 14.02 4.96
N LEU A 88 3.38 14.68 4.31
CA LEU A 88 4.05 15.87 4.85
C LEU A 88 3.06 17.02 5.10
N GLU A 89 2.06 17.19 4.23
CA GLU A 89 1.03 18.24 4.33
C GLU A 89 -0.16 17.85 5.23
N GLU A 90 -0.08 16.68 5.88
CA GLU A 90 -1.15 16.10 6.70
C GLU A 90 -2.49 15.93 5.97
N GLY A 91 -2.44 15.74 4.65
CA GLY A 91 -3.62 15.55 3.82
C GLY A 91 -4.44 14.33 4.23
N HIS A 92 -3.79 13.25 4.68
CA HIS A 92 -4.47 12.07 5.22
C HIS A 92 -5.28 12.36 6.48
N LYS A 93 -4.79 13.24 7.36
CA LYS A 93 -5.54 13.70 8.54
C LYS A 93 -6.76 14.52 8.12
N LYS A 94 -6.58 15.45 7.19
CA LYS A 94 -7.65 16.34 6.70
C LYS A 94 -8.73 15.60 5.93
N ARG A 95 -8.34 14.64 5.09
CA ARG A 95 -9.24 13.92 4.17
C ARG A 95 -9.87 12.67 4.78
N PHE A 96 -9.12 11.90 5.57
CA PHE A 96 -9.56 10.61 6.10
C PHE A 96 -9.62 10.55 7.63
N ASN A 97 -9.18 11.60 8.34
CA ASN A 97 -9.10 11.62 9.81
C ASN A 97 -8.29 10.45 10.40
N ILE A 98 -7.19 10.08 9.74
CA ILE A 98 -6.26 9.02 10.19
C ILE A 98 -4.91 9.61 10.56
N SER A 99 -4.23 9.03 11.57
CA SER A 99 -2.96 9.55 12.09
C SER A 99 -1.76 9.16 11.21
N VAL A 100 -1.69 7.89 10.83
CA VAL A 100 -0.64 7.27 10.01
C VAL A 100 -1.26 6.30 9.01
N PHE A 101 -0.54 6.00 7.93
CA PHE A 101 -0.94 5.01 6.94
C PHE A 101 0.29 4.38 6.27
N ARG A 102 0.10 3.20 5.67
CA ARG A 102 1.05 2.63 4.71
C ARG A 102 0.39 2.49 3.33
N VAL A 103 1.18 2.52 2.27
CA VAL A 103 0.75 2.28 0.89
C VAL A 103 1.25 0.91 0.47
N LEU A 104 0.32 -0.02 0.23
CA LEU A 104 0.59 -1.36 -0.23
C LEU A 104 0.54 -1.42 -1.75
N THR A 105 1.65 -1.81 -2.38
CA THR A 105 1.68 -2.07 -3.82
C THR A 105 1.76 -3.57 -4.09
N ILE A 106 0.74 -4.10 -4.77
CA ILE A 106 0.69 -5.47 -5.25
C ILE A 106 1.07 -5.50 -6.73
N THR A 107 2.02 -6.36 -7.08
CA THR A 107 2.50 -6.49 -8.46
C THR A 107 2.23 -7.87 -9.03
N ILE A 108 2.11 -7.97 -10.36
CA ILE A 108 1.93 -9.26 -11.05
C ILE A 108 3.15 -10.19 -11.01
N SER A 109 4.35 -9.65 -10.76
CA SER A 109 5.59 -10.43 -10.77
C SER A 109 6.64 -9.87 -9.80
N LYS A 110 7.50 -10.75 -9.29
CA LYS A 110 8.64 -10.38 -8.41
C LYS A 110 9.62 -9.42 -9.10
N LYS A 111 9.85 -9.57 -10.41
CA LYS A 111 10.69 -8.64 -11.19
C LYS A 111 10.10 -7.23 -11.19
N ARG A 112 8.78 -7.11 -11.44
CA ARG A 112 8.07 -5.83 -11.38
C ARG A 112 8.13 -5.23 -9.97
N LYS A 113 7.88 -6.04 -8.94
CA LYS A 113 8.03 -5.66 -7.52
C LYS A 113 9.40 -5.00 -7.25
N GLY A 114 10.47 -5.69 -7.62
CA GLY A 114 11.84 -5.21 -7.41
C GLY A 114 12.12 -3.90 -8.14
N ASN A 115 11.63 -3.74 -9.37
CA ASN A 115 11.79 -2.51 -10.14
C ASN A 115 11.04 -1.33 -9.51
N LEU A 116 9.78 -1.51 -9.14
CA LEU A 116 8.98 -0.44 -8.53
C LEU A 116 9.55 -0.03 -7.17
N ARG A 117 9.92 -1.01 -6.32
CA ARG A 117 10.57 -0.75 -5.03
C ARG A 117 11.84 0.08 -5.18
N LYS A 118 12.70 -0.24 -6.16
CA LYS A 118 13.91 0.55 -6.46
C LYS A 118 13.60 1.97 -6.91
N ILE A 119 12.55 2.15 -7.70
CA ILE A 119 12.10 3.49 -8.14
C ILE A 119 11.59 4.30 -6.94
N THR A 120 10.79 3.70 -6.07
CA THR A 120 10.20 4.35 -4.88
C THR A 120 11.23 4.84 -3.87
N LYS A 121 12.47 4.33 -3.88
CA LYS A 121 13.57 4.94 -3.10
C LYS A 121 13.76 6.44 -3.36
N ARG A 122 13.28 6.96 -4.50
CA ARG A 122 13.39 8.38 -4.87
C ARG A 122 12.14 9.21 -4.53
N ALA A 123 11.20 8.63 -3.80
CA ALA A 123 9.95 9.28 -3.44
C ALA A 123 10.11 10.23 -2.23
N ASP A 124 10.94 9.86 -1.26
CA ASP A 124 11.25 10.69 -0.10
C ASP A 124 12.38 11.69 -0.38
N ASP A 125 12.46 12.74 0.44
CA ASP A 125 13.41 13.86 0.26
C ASP A 125 14.87 13.40 0.39
N ARG A 126 15.12 12.41 1.25
CA ARG A 126 16.47 11.86 1.48
C ARG A 126 16.86 10.84 0.41
N ARG A 127 15.90 10.40 -0.40
CA ARG A 127 16.04 9.38 -1.45
C ARG A 127 16.57 8.04 -0.92
N GLN A 128 16.13 7.66 0.27
CA GLN A 128 16.56 6.44 0.95
C GLN A 128 15.47 5.36 0.98
N GLY A 129 14.24 5.70 0.60
CA GLY A 129 13.07 4.87 0.80
C GLY A 129 12.46 5.08 2.18
N SER A 130 11.16 4.76 2.29
CA SER A 130 10.36 4.89 3.50
C SER A 130 9.56 3.62 3.77
N GLU A 131 9.38 3.29 5.04
CA GLU A 131 8.49 2.21 5.53
C GLU A 131 7.01 2.51 5.28
N MET A 132 6.67 3.75 4.91
CA MET A 132 5.35 4.10 4.40
C MET A 132 4.95 3.23 3.20
N PHE A 133 5.91 2.80 2.38
CA PHE A 133 5.62 2.00 1.19
C PHE A 133 5.99 0.54 1.40
N LEU A 134 5.06 -0.37 1.12
CA LEU A 134 5.28 -1.81 1.19
C LEU A 134 4.90 -2.48 -0.13
N PHE A 135 5.71 -3.45 -0.55
CA PHE A 135 5.57 -4.11 -1.84
C PHE A 135 5.47 -5.63 -1.67
N ALA A 136 4.49 -6.24 -2.34
CA ALA A 136 4.35 -7.70 -2.47
C ALA A 136 4.06 -8.10 -3.94
N CYS A 137 4.27 -9.37 -4.25
CA CYS A 137 3.83 -9.96 -5.51
C CYS A 137 2.57 -10.78 -5.25
N GLN A 138 1.57 -10.71 -6.13
CA GLN A 138 0.33 -11.49 -5.98
C GLN A 138 0.54 -13.01 -5.90
N LYS A 139 1.73 -13.48 -6.30
CA LYS A 139 2.15 -14.89 -6.23
C LYS A 139 2.70 -15.29 -4.85
N ASP A 140 2.90 -14.34 -3.94
CA ASP A 140 3.46 -14.58 -2.61
C ASP A 140 2.36 -15.02 -1.61
N TYR A 141 1.08 -14.91 -1.99
CA TYR A 141 -0.08 -15.33 -1.20
C TYR A 141 -1.17 -15.94 -2.09
N ASN A 142 -2.05 -16.76 -1.54
CA ASN A 142 -3.15 -17.41 -2.28
C ASN A 142 -4.32 -17.80 -1.36
N LEU A 143 -5.44 -18.21 -1.96
CA LEU A 143 -6.67 -18.59 -1.26
C LEU A 143 -6.57 -19.92 -0.48
N GLU A 144 -5.73 -20.85 -0.89
CA GLU A 144 -5.57 -22.14 -0.20
C GLU A 144 -4.87 -21.97 1.16
N LYS A 145 -3.99 -20.96 1.25
CA LYS A 145 -3.23 -20.61 2.46
C LYS A 145 -3.34 -19.11 2.73
N PRO A 146 -4.53 -18.61 3.11
CA PRO A 146 -4.78 -17.18 3.16
C PRO A 146 -3.87 -16.46 4.16
N GLU A 147 -3.43 -17.14 5.23
CA GLU A 147 -2.51 -16.59 6.23
C GLU A 147 -1.13 -16.22 5.66
N SER A 148 -0.80 -16.67 4.45
CA SER A 148 0.39 -16.24 3.71
C SER A 148 0.46 -14.73 3.47
N ILE A 149 -0.67 -14.02 3.35
CA ILE A 149 -0.68 -12.55 3.18
C ILE A 149 -0.19 -11.79 4.42
N LEU A 150 -0.28 -12.43 5.61
CA LEU A 150 0.14 -11.86 6.90
C LEU A 150 1.58 -12.27 7.29
N LYS A 151 2.20 -13.15 6.51
CA LYS A 151 3.60 -13.58 6.68
C LYS A 151 4.56 -12.45 6.26
N PRO A 152 5.86 -12.54 6.60
CA PRO A 152 6.83 -11.54 6.21
C PRO A 152 7.13 -11.67 4.71
N ILE A 153 6.24 -11.15 3.87
CA ILE A 153 6.33 -11.14 2.39
C ILE A 153 6.47 -9.72 1.83
N TRP A 154 6.26 -8.72 2.69
CA TRP A 154 6.24 -7.31 2.34
C TRP A 154 7.64 -6.74 2.39
N GLN A 155 8.01 -5.95 1.39
CA GLN A 155 9.32 -5.30 1.35
C GLN A 155 9.17 -3.80 1.22
N SER A 156 9.90 -3.07 2.06
CA SER A 156 10.01 -1.61 1.95
C SER A 156 11.07 -1.22 0.91
N PRO A 157 10.98 -0.03 0.29
CA PRO A 157 12.12 0.56 -0.41
C PRO A 157 13.26 0.95 0.55
N ARG A 158 13.01 1.11 1.86
CA ARG A 158 14.04 1.52 2.84
C ARG A 158 15.18 0.51 2.96
N ASP A 159 14.83 -0.77 3.05
CA ASP A 159 15.78 -1.86 3.28
C ASP A 159 15.35 -3.16 2.58
N ASP A 160 16.10 -4.25 2.79
CA ASP A 160 15.77 -5.57 2.26
C ASP A 160 15.07 -6.48 3.28
N THR A 161 14.69 -5.94 4.44
CA THR A 161 13.98 -6.70 5.45
C THR A 161 12.57 -7.05 4.98
N LEU A 162 12.08 -8.20 5.44
CA LEU A 162 10.72 -8.64 5.17
C LEU A 162 9.83 -8.25 6.34
N HIS A 163 8.78 -7.51 6.03
CA HIS A 163 7.84 -6.93 7.00
C HIS A 163 6.56 -7.76 7.03
N HIS A 164 5.95 -7.88 8.20
CA HIS A 164 4.59 -8.34 8.35
C HIS A 164 3.59 -7.22 8.01
N LEU A 165 2.36 -7.60 7.71
CA LEU A 165 1.29 -6.62 7.51
C LEU A 165 0.76 -6.05 8.84
N LEU A 166 0.86 -6.81 9.93
CA LEU A 166 0.34 -6.49 11.27
C LEU A 166 1.48 -6.12 12.23
N GLU A 167 2.24 -5.08 11.89
CA GLU A 167 3.34 -4.53 12.71
C GLU A 167 3.01 -3.17 13.29
#